data_AF-A0A2W4SYJ8-F1
#
_entry.id   AF-A0A2W4SYJ8-F1
#
_cell.length_a   1.000
_cell.length_b   1.000
_cell.length_c   1.000
_cell.angle_alpha   90.00
_cell.angle_beta   90.00
_cell.angle_gamma   90.00
#
_symmetry.space_group_name_H-M   'P 1'
#
loop_
_entity.id
_entity.type
_entity.pdbx_description
1 polymer ?
#
loop_
_entity_poly.entity_id
_entity_poly.type
_entity_poly.pdbx_seq_one_letter_code
_entity_poly.pdbx_strand_id
1 'polypeptide(L)'
;PAVYEKAPADYPNPFKDPSLGARVKFDVNISEKRTAVVDALFDQLITFQLDNLKNATKAVHEAEAALAKKDNAEARALVKEARDLIAAMPITEEQASSPEIAGAFSGGKQKGARQAELEQQWAAFARERYAQAQAKAEQALKLAR
;
A
#
# COMPACT_ATOMS: atom_id res chain seq x y z
N PRO A 1 1.23 -30.10 -13.77
CA PRO A 1 -0.12 -29.89 -14.36
C PRO A 1 -0.06 -29.97 -15.89
N ALA A 2 -1.07 -30.57 -16.52
CA ALA A 2 -1.10 -30.80 -17.98
C ALA A 2 -1.01 -29.50 -18.81
N VAL A 3 -1.33 -28.34 -18.22
CA VAL A 3 -1.23 -27.02 -18.88
C VAL A 3 0.19 -26.70 -19.39
N TYR A 4 1.24 -27.24 -18.75
CA TYR A 4 2.63 -27.04 -19.17
C TYR A 4 3.09 -27.99 -20.28
N GLU A 5 2.32 -29.03 -20.61
CA GLU A 5 2.69 -29.98 -21.67
C GLU A 5 2.53 -29.39 -23.07
N LYS A 6 1.68 -28.36 -23.20
CA LYS A 6 1.44 -27.61 -24.43
C LYS A 6 2.26 -26.33 -24.53
N ALA A 7 3.09 -26.04 -23.53
CA ALA A 7 3.87 -24.82 -23.50
C ALA A 7 5.06 -24.90 -24.48
N PRO A 8 5.50 -23.77 -25.05
CA PRO A 8 6.74 -23.70 -25.82
C PRO A 8 7.93 -24.28 -25.06
N ALA A 9 8.94 -24.78 -25.79
CA ALA A 9 10.09 -25.46 -25.19
C ALA A 9 10.91 -24.58 -24.23
N ASP A 10 10.88 -23.27 -24.44
CA ASP A 10 11.52 -22.24 -23.62
C ASP A 10 10.64 -21.70 -22.49
N TYR A 11 9.39 -22.19 -22.37
CA TYR A 11 8.46 -21.72 -21.35
C TYR A 11 8.81 -22.32 -19.97
N PRO A 12 9.00 -21.48 -18.93
CA PRO A 12 9.34 -21.95 -17.59
C PRO A 12 8.27 -22.90 -17.02
N ASN A 13 8.69 -24.10 -16.60
CA ASN A 13 7.82 -25.08 -15.95
C ASN A 13 8.19 -25.23 -14.46
N PRO A 14 7.46 -24.58 -13.53
CA PRO A 14 7.78 -24.58 -12.10
C PRO A 14 7.64 -25.94 -11.42
N PHE A 15 7.05 -26.92 -12.11
CA PHE A 15 6.92 -28.31 -11.62
C PHE A 15 8.08 -29.21 -12.06
N LYS A 16 8.91 -28.76 -13.01
CA LYS A 16 10.10 -29.49 -13.49
C LYS A 16 11.41 -28.77 -13.18
N ASP A 17 11.37 -27.44 -13.08
CA ASP A 17 12.52 -26.63 -12.72
C ASP A 17 12.41 -26.15 -11.26
N PRO A 18 13.08 -26.83 -10.31
CA PRO A 18 13.06 -26.44 -8.90
C PRO A 18 13.70 -25.06 -8.64
N SER A 19 14.49 -24.53 -9.58
CA SER A 19 15.08 -23.19 -9.46
C SER A 19 14.04 -22.08 -9.59
N LEU A 20 12.88 -22.34 -10.20
CA LEU A 20 11.79 -21.37 -10.33
C LEU A 20 11.09 -21.17 -9.00
N GLY A 21 10.80 -22.24 -8.27
CA GLY A 21 10.27 -22.14 -6.90
C GLY A 21 11.27 -21.53 -5.93
N ALA A 22 12.56 -21.92 -6.03
CA ALA A 22 13.62 -21.41 -5.17
C ALA A 22 13.89 -19.90 -5.35
N ARG A 23 13.56 -19.33 -6.51
CA ARG A 23 13.64 -17.88 -6.77
C ARG A 23 12.52 -17.09 -6.11
N VAL A 24 11.40 -17.74 -5.79
CA VAL A 24 10.27 -17.10 -5.14
C VAL A 24 10.41 -17.27 -3.62
N LYS A 25 10.83 -16.20 -2.93
CA LYS A 25 10.85 -16.14 -1.47
C LYS A 25 9.43 -15.92 -0.93
N PHE A 26 8.54 -16.87 -1.16
CA PHE A 26 7.18 -16.85 -0.62
C PHE A 26 7.12 -17.66 0.68
N ASP A 27 6.70 -17.00 1.76
CA ASP A 27 6.42 -17.66 3.03
C ASP A 27 4.91 -17.80 3.21
N VAL A 28 4.41 -19.02 3.05
CA VAL A 28 2.99 -19.35 3.16
C VAL A 28 2.44 -19.04 4.56
N ASN A 29 3.25 -19.23 5.61
CA ASN A 29 2.81 -18.97 6.99
C ASN A 29 2.63 -17.47 7.23
N ILE A 30 3.50 -16.65 6.64
CA ILE A 30 3.36 -15.20 6.70
C ILE A 30 2.11 -14.76 5.93
N SER A 31 1.91 -15.29 4.72
CA SER A 31 0.74 -14.98 3.90
C SER A 31 -0.56 -15.28 4.62
N GLU A 32 -0.71 -16.52 5.11
CA GLU A 32 -1.94 -16.97 5.79
C GLU A 32 -2.23 -16.14 7.05
N LYS A 33 -1.21 -15.81 7.85
CA LYS A 33 -1.39 -15.01 9.07
C LYS A 33 -1.87 -13.58 8.79
N ARG A 34 -1.53 -13.03 7.62
CA ARG A 34 -1.77 -11.62 7.30
C ARG A 34 -2.94 -11.38 6.37
N THR A 35 -3.48 -12.39 5.69
CA THR A 35 -4.49 -12.19 4.63
C THR A 35 -5.63 -11.27 5.07
N ALA A 36 -6.31 -11.58 6.16
CA ALA A 36 -7.47 -10.78 6.61
C ALA A 36 -7.08 -9.36 7.04
N VAL A 37 -5.89 -9.18 7.61
CA VAL A 37 -5.35 -7.86 7.99
C VAL A 37 -5.05 -7.03 6.75
N VAL A 38 -4.42 -7.65 5.74
CA VAL A 38 -4.08 -7.00 4.46
C VAL A 38 -5.34 -6.59 3.71
N ASP A 39 -6.35 -7.45 3.66
CA ASP A 39 -7.65 -7.14 3.04
C ASP A 39 -8.30 -5.92 3.73
N ALA A 40 -8.32 -5.90 5.05
CA ALA A 40 -8.86 -4.77 5.80
C ALA A 40 -8.04 -3.49 5.60
N LEU A 41 -6.71 -3.57 5.57
CA LEU A 41 -5.85 -2.43 5.24
C LEU A 41 -6.14 -1.90 3.84
N PHE A 42 -6.31 -2.77 2.85
CA PHE A 42 -6.67 -2.35 1.50
C PHE A 42 -7.99 -1.55 1.50
N ASP A 43 -9.00 -2.05 2.20
CA ASP A 43 -10.28 -1.34 2.28
C ASP A 43 -10.16 0.01 2.98
N GLN A 44 -9.50 0.07 4.14
CA GLN A 44 -9.40 1.31 4.91
C GLN A 44 -8.46 2.34 4.29
N LEU A 45 -7.38 1.91 3.62
CA LEU A 45 -6.36 2.81 3.08
C LEU A 45 -6.62 3.16 1.61
N ILE A 46 -7.30 2.31 0.85
CA ILE A 46 -7.49 2.48 -0.60
C ILE A 46 -8.97 2.56 -0.94
N THR A 47 -9.76 1.50 -0.70
CA THR A 47 -11.16 1.44 -1.15
C THR A 47 -11.97 2.64 -0.63
N PHE A 48 -11.98 2.85 0.69
CA PHE A 48 -12.77 3.92 1.32
C PHE A 48 -12.12 5.30 1.25
N GLN A 49 -10.84 5.36 0.87
CA GLN A 49 -10.07 6.61 0.77
C GLN A 49 -9.72 6.97 -0.67
N LEU A 50 -10.33 6.31 -1.65
CA LEU A 50 -9.94 6.40 -3.06
C LEU A 50 -9.90 7.84 -3.56
N ASP A 51 -10.90 8.65 -3.22
CA ASP A 51 -10.94 10.06 -3.64
C ASP A 51 -9.85 10.90 -2.97
N ASN A 52 -9.59 10.71 -1.68
CA ASN A 52 -8.51 11.39 -0.97
C ASN A 52 -7.14 11.01 -1.55
N LEU A 53 -6.92 9.72 -1.80
CA LEU A 53 -5.69 9.20 -2.39
C LEU A 53 -5.49 9.72 -3.82
N LYS A 54 -6.54 9.76 -4.64
CA LYS A 54 -6.50 10.33 -5.99
C LYS A 54 -6.14 11.81 -5.97
N ASN A 55 -6.73 12.60 -5.07
CA ASN A 55 -6.46 14.03 -4.97
C ASN A 55 -5.01 14.30 -4.53
N ALA A 56 -4.52 13.59 -3.52
CA ALA A 56 -3.14 13.69 -3.07
C ALA A 56 -2.14 13.29 -4.19
N THR A 57 -2.40 12.16 -4.85
CA THR A 57 -1.53 11.68 -5.95
C THR A 57 -1.54 12.62 -7.15
N LYS A 58 -2.71 13.18 -7.50
CA LYS A 58 -2.82 14.19 -8.56
C LYS A 58 -1.99 15.43 -8.24
N ALA A 59 -2.11 15.96 -7.01
CA ALA A 59 -1.34 17.13 -6.58
C ALA A 59 0.17 16.87 -6.66
N VAL A 60 0.63 15.67 -6.26
CA VAL A 60 2.03 15.24 -6.41
C VAL A 60 2.47 15.29 -7.88
N HIS A 61 1.71 14.70 -8.79
CA HIS A 61 2.05 14.69 -10.22
C HIS A 61 2.05 16.11 -10.83
N GLU A 62 1.13 16.98 -10.43
CA GLU A 62 1.13 18.38 -10.87
C GLU A 62 2.37 19.14 -10.39
N ALA A 63 2.78 18.95 -9.14
CA ALA A 63 4.01 19.53 -8.60
C ALA A 63 5.27 19.01 -9.31
N GLU A 64 5.34 17.70 -9.56
CA GLU A 64 6.45 17.08 -10.33
C GLU A 64 6.53 17.62 -11.75
N ALA A 65 5.39 17.79 -12.43
CA ALA A 65 5.34 18.37 -13.77
C ALA A 65 5.79 19.85 -13.80
N ALA A 66 5.51 20.61 -12.75
CA ALA A 66 6.01 21.98 -12.61
C ALA A 66 7.53 22.00 -12.35
N LEU A 67 8.01 21.15 -11.45
CA LEU A 67 9.43 20.97 -11.15
C LEU A 67 10.27 20.58 -12.37
N ALA A 68 9.70 19.76 -13.27
CA ALA A 68 10.36 19.39 -14.51
C ALA A 68 10.59 20.59 -15.46
N LYS A 69 9.79 21.65 -15.35
CA LYS A 69 9.94 22.89 -16.13
C LYS A 69 10.87 23.87 -15.44
N LYS A 70 10.75 23.98 -14.12
CA LYS A 70 11.53 24.89 -13.28
C LYS A 70 11.84 24.22 -11.96
N ASP A 71 13.08 23.83 -11.83
CA ASP A 71 13.53 23.09 -10.68
C ASP A 71 13.62 23.97 -9.41
N ASN A 72 13.29 23.39 -8.25
CA ASN A 72 13.38 24.04 -6.95
C ASN A 72 13.65 22.97 -5.87
N ALA A 73 14.74 23.15 -5.11
CA ALA A 73 15.17 22.17 -4.12
C ALA A 73 14.16 21.97 -2.96
N GLU A 74 13.54 23.04 -2.48
CA GLU A 74 12.52 22.98 -1.43
C GLU A 74 11.25 22.29 -1.94
N ALA A 75 10.82 22.61 -3.15
CA ALA A 75 9.68 21.94 -3.78
C ALA A 75 9.91 20.44 -3.99
N ARG A 76 11.13 20.02 -4.38
CA ARG A 76 11.48 18.58 -4.46
C ARG A 76 11.39 17.88 -3.10
N ALA A 77 11.87 18.52 -2.03
CA ALA A 77 11.78 17.97 -0.69
C ALA A 77 10.32 17.78 -0.25
N LEU A 78 9.46 18.76 -0.51
CA LEU A 78 8.02 18.69 -0.23
C LEU A 78 7.30 17.60 -1.03
N VAL A 79 7.65 17.42 -2.32
CA VAL A 79 7.13 16.31 -3.14
C VAL A 79 7.56 14.96 -2.56
N LYS A 80 8.82 14.84 -2.12
CA LYS A 80 9.29 13.63 -1.46
C LYS A 80 8.50 13.34 -0.18
N GLU A 81 8.32 14.33 0.70
CA GLU A 81 7.50 14.20 1.90
C GLU A 81 6.07 13.78 1.56
N ALA A 82 5.47 14.35 0.51
CA ALA A 82 4.12 13.96 0.07
C ALA A 82 4.06 12.50 -0.39
N ARG A 83 5.05 12.00 -1.12
CA ARG A 83 5.14 10.58 -1.51
C ARG A 83 5.34 9.68 -0.30
N ASP A 84 6.20 10.06 0.64
CA ASP A 84 6.43 9.31 1.87
C ASP A 84 5.14 9.21 2.71
N LEU A 85 4.35 10.29 2.78
CA LEU A 85 3.06 10.32 3.47
C LEU A 85 2.02 9.41 2.79
N ILE A 86 1.95 9.39 1.46
CA ILE A 86 1.07 8.48 0.71
C ILE A 86 1.46 7.01 0.94
N ALA A 87 2.76 6.72 1.02
CA ALA A 87 3.27 5.37 1.19
C ALA A 87 3.27 4.88 2.66
N ALA A 88 2.89 5.74 3.61
CA ALA A 88 2.94 5.42 5.02
C ALA A 88 1.93 4.33 5.38
N MET A 89 2.34 3.42 6.27
CA MET A 89 1.49 2.34 6.79
C MET A 89 1.14 2.58 8.25
N PRO A 90 -0.11 2.29 8.68
CA PRO A 90 -0.52 2.47 10.07
C PRO A 90 0.03 1.40 11.01
N ILE A 91 0.54 0.29 10.48
CA ILE A 91 1.10 -0.84 11.24
C ILE A 91 2.36 -1.38 10.57
N THR A 92 3.24 -2.01 11.36
CA THR A 92 4.43 -2.71 10.88
C THR A 92 4.13 -4.13 10.42
N GLU A 93 5.14 -4.74 9.81
CA GLU A 93 5.12 -6.14 9.40
C GLU A 93 4.86 -7.11 10.59
N GLU A 94 5.52 -6.86 11.72
CA GLU A 94 5.40 -7.66 12.94
C GLU A 94 4.00 -7.52 13.54
N GLN A 95 3.48 -6.29 13.55
CA GLN A 95 2.14 -5.98 14.03
C GLN A 95 1.06 -6.67 13.19
N ALA A 96 1.20 -6.66 11.86
CA ALA A 96 0.28 -7.36 10.95
C ALA A 96 0.22 -8.88 11.19
N SER A 97 1.28 -9.45 11.78
CA SER A 97 1.38 -10.88 12.12
C SER A 97 1.04 -11.19 13.57
N SER A 98 0.79 -10.17 14.39
CA SER A 98 0.60 -10.34 15.83
C SER A 98 -0.73 -11.02 16.12
N PRO A 99 -0.80 -11.92 17.12
CA PRO A 99 -2.06 -12.53 17.53
C PRO A 99 -3.13 -11.50 17.95
N GLU A 100 -2.71 -10.34 18.46
CA GLU A 100 -3.63 -9.27 18.87
C GLU A 100 -4.36 -8.65 17.67
N ILE A 101 -3.63 -8.29 16.61
CA ILE A 101 -4.22 -7.67 15.41
C ILE A 101 -4.86 -8.74 14.53
N ALA A 102 -4.13 -9.80 14.19
CA ALA A 102 -4.68 -10.87 13.34
C ALA A 102 -5.91 -11.52 13.99
N GLY A 103 -5.90 -11.69 15.31
CA GLY A 103 -7.01 -12.19 16.11
C GLY A 103 -8.29 -11.36 15.99
N ALA A 104 -8.16 -10.03 15.81
CA ALA A 104 -9.31 -9.15 15.65
C ALA A 104 -10.09 -9.40 14.35
N PHE A 105 -9.42 -9.92 13.32
CA PHE A 105 -10.01 -10.24 12.02
C PHE A 105 -10.31 -11.74 11.87
N SER A 106 -9.90 -12.57 12.84
CA SER A 106 -10.22 -13.99 12.86
C SER A 106 -11.39 -14.28 13.79
N GLY A 107 -12.58 -14.55 13.23
CA GLY A 107 -13.67 -15.16 13.98
C GLY A 107 -15.02 -14.47 13.82
N GLY A 108 -16.02 -15.26 13.45
CA GLY A 108 -17.44 -14.89 13.46
C GLY A 108 -17.98 -14.36 12.13
N LYS A 109 -19.31 -14.46 11.96
CA LYS A 109 -20.02 -13.89 10.79
C LYS A 109 -20.16 -12.36 10.86
N GLN A 110 -19.76 -11.73 11.97
CA GLN A 110 -20.03 -10.33 12.29
C GLN A 110 -18.77 -9.66 12.81
N LYS A 111 -18.61 -8.36 12.50
CA LYS A 111 -17.47 -7.55 12.94
C LYS A 111 -17.49 -7.39 14.46
N GLY A 112 -16.38 -7.72 15.11
CA GLY A 112 -16.16 -7.48 16.54
C GLY A 112 -15.75 -6.04 16.85
N ALA A 113 -15.85 -5.64 18.12
CA ALA A 113 -15.50 -4.29 18.56
C ALA A 113 -14.03 -3.93 18.26
N ARG A 114 -13.10 -4.88 18.46
CA ARG A 114 -11.67 -4.67 18.18
C ARG A 114 -11.38 -4.47 16.69
N GLN A 115 -12.05 -5.22 15.83
CA GLN A 115 -11.96 -5.02 14.38
C GLN A 115 -12.40 -3.60 14.00
N ALA A 116 -13.57 -3.17 14.48
CA ALA A 116 -14.10 -1.85 14.17
C ALA A 116 -13.18 -0.71 14.66
N GLU A 117 -12.60 -0.88 15.85
CA GLU A 117 -11.64 0.08 16.40
C GLU A 117 -10.39 0.23 15.52
N LEU A 118 -9.78 -0.90 15.11
CA LEU A 118 -8.60 -0.90 14.23
C LEU A 118 -8.93 -0.31 12.86
N GLU A 119 -10.05 -0.70 12.26
CA GLU A 119 -10.50 -0.16 10.98
C GLU A 119 -10.67 1.37 11.04
N GLN A 120 -11.28 1.89 12.10
CA GLN A 120 -11.44 3.33 12.31
C GLN A 120 -10.10 4.06 12.46
N GLN A 121 -9.16 3.47 13.22
CA GLN A 121 -7.82 4.03 13.39
C GLN A 121 -7.08 4.11 12.05
N TRP A 122 -7.14 3.05 11.23
CA TRP A 122 -6.47 3.01 9.93
C TRP A 122 -7.10 3.96 8.92
N ALA A 123 -8.44 4.07 8.91
CA ALA A 123 -9.14 5.03 8.07
C ALA A 123 -8.81 6.48 8.46
N ALA A 124 -8.71 6.78 9.75
CA ALA A 124 -8.30 8.10 10.23
C ALA A 124 -6.85 8.42 9.84
N PHE A 125 -5.95 7.45 10.02
CA PHE A 125 -4.56 7.55 9.61
C PHE A 125 -4.43 7.87 8.12
N ALA A 126 -5.07 7.10 7.24
CA ALA A 126 -5.02 7.34 5.79
C ALA A 126 -5.53 8.72 5.40
N ARG A 127 -6.71 9.09 5.91
CA ARG A 127 -7.32 10.40 5.65
C ARG A 127 -6.38 11.55 6.05
N GLU A 128 -5.77 11.46 7.23
CA GLU A 128 -4.83 12.47 7.70
C GLU A 128 -3.59 12.54 6.80
N ARG A 129 -2.98 11.39 6.48
CA ARG A 129 -1.77 11.32 5.65
C ARG A 129 -2.00 11.83 4.23
N TYR A 130 -3.12 11.48 3.61
CA TYR A 130 -3.46 11.96 2.27
C TYR A 130 -3.75 13.46 2.25
N ALA A 131 -4.42 14.00 3.28
CA ALA A 131 -4.62 15.44 3.40
C ALA A 131 -3.28 16.20 3.57
N GLN A 132 -2.37 15.67 4.40
CA GLN A 132 -1.03 16.24 4.56
C GLN A 132 -0.22 16.15 3.27
N ALA A 133 -0.26 15.02 2.58
CA ALA A 133 0.44 14.82 1.31
C ALA A 133 -0.05 15.81 0.24
N GLN A 134 -1.37 15.98 0.13
CA GLN A 134 -1.95 16.96 -0.79
C GLN A 134 -1.47 18.38 -0.47
N ALA A 135 -1.54 18.80 0.80
CA ALA A 135 -1.09 20.14 1.21
C ALA A 135 0.40 20.39 0.91
N LYS A 136 1.26 19.39 1.14
CA LYS A 136 2.69 19.45 0.82
C LYS A 136 2.93 19.58 -0.68
N ALA A 137 2.22 18.80 -1.49
CA ALA A 137 2.32 18.86 -2.94
C ALA A 137 1.81 20.20 -3.51
N GLU A 138 0.71 20.74 -2.98
CA GLU A 138 0.21 22.06 -3.35
C GLU A 138 1.18 23.19 -2.97
N GLN A 139 1.87 23.08 -1.83
CA GLN A 139 2.94 24.00 -1.46
C GLN A 139 4.13 23.89 -2.43
N ALA A 140 4.55 22.68 -2.77
CA ALA A 140 5.62 22.44 -3.75
C ALA A 140 5.27 23.06 -5.12
N LEU A 141 4.03 22.89 -5.57
CA LEU A 141 3.55 23.47 -6.82
C LEU A 141 3.62 24.99 -6.83
N LYS A 142 3.33 25.66 -5.71
CA LYS A 142 3.47 27.14 -5.59
C LYS A 142 4.92 27.58 -5.73
N LEU A 143 5.86 26.82 -5.18
CA LEU A 143 7.30 27.11 -5.23
C LEU A 143 7.94 26.82 -6.60
N ALA A 144 7.33 25.92 -7.39
CA ALA A 144 7.78 25.54 -8.73
C ALA A 144 7.14 26.36 -9.87
N ARG A 145 6.21 27.28 -9.55
CA ARG A 145 5.60 28.22 -10.51
C ARG A 145 6.48 29.43 -10.79
#